data_AF-A0A3D1TG76-F1
#
_entry.id   AF-A0A3D1TG76-F1
#
_cell.length_a   1.000
_cell.length_b   1.000
_cell.length_c   1.000
_cell.angle_alpha   90.00
_cell.angle_beta   90.00
_cell.angle_gamma   90.00
#
_symmetry.space_group_name_H-M   'P 1'
#
loop_
_entity.id
_entity.type
_entity.pdbx_description
1 polymer ?
#
loop_
_entity_poly.entity_id
_entity_poly.type
_entity_poly.pdbx_seq_one_letter_code
_entity_poly.pdbx_strand_id
1 'polypeptide(L)'
;MSTENAIKGAIWFFVFIVVGSLLSALLGGAFGALVAAISPDFVKSVFGPEAGTSVTRYAFAVGMIWGLFIGATVSGFACFLAAVIKILRFRFEFKKNQAASKPSEANS
;
A
#
# COMPACT_ATOMS: atom_id res chain seq x y z
N MET A 1 18.94 -19.51 -5.68
CA MET A 1 18.04 -18.94 -4.64
C MET A 1 16.99 -20.00 -4.34
N SER A 2 17.01 -20.61 -3.16
CA SER A 2 16.09 -21.72 -2.84
C SER A 2 14.64 -21.21 -2.88
N THR A 3 13.78 -21.91 -3.63
CA THR A 3 12.36 -21.55 -3.85
C THR A 3 11.62 -21.31 -2.52
N GLU A 4 12.01 -22.03 -1.47
CA GLU A 4 11.50 -21.88 -0.11
C GLU A 4 11.73 -20.47 0.48
N ASN A 5 12.88 -19.86 0.21
CA ASN A 5 13.21 -18.52 0.69
C ASN A 5 12.41 -17.44 -0.06
N ALA A 6 12.13 -17.67 -1.34
CA ALA A 6 11.28 -16.78 -2.14
C ALA A 6 9.82 -16.81 -1.66
N ILE A 7 9.30 -18.00 -1.35
CA ILE A 7 7.95 -18.20 -0.81
C ILE A 7 7.82 -17.57 0.58
N LYS A 8 8.78 -17.81 1.49
CA LYS A 8 8.81 -17.16 2.82
C LYS A 8 8.83 -15.63 2.72
N GLY A 9 9.60 -15.08 1.79
CA GLY A 9 9.64 -13.64 1.54
C GLY A 9 8.27 -13.11 1.08
N ALA A 10 7.65 -13.77 0.10
CA ALA A 10 6.33 -13.38 -0.41
C ALA A 10 5.24 -13.44 0.67
N ILE A 11 5.24 -14.46 1.52
CA ILE A 11 4.31 -14.60 2.64
C ILE A 11 4.49 -13.44 3.63
N TRP A 12 5.73 -13.10 3.98
CA TRP A 12 6.00 -11.97 4.88
C TRP A 12 5.53 -10.63 4.31
N PHE A 13 5.75 -10.39 3.02
CA PHE A 13 5.21 -9.20 2.35
C PHE A 13 3.69 -9.19 2.39
N PHE A 14 3.04 -10.31 2.08
CA PHE A 14 1.59 -10.42 2.13
C PHE A 14 1.05 -10.11 3.53
N VAL A 15 1.63 -10.69 4.58
CA VAL A 15 1.24 -10.43 5.98
C VAL A 15 1.42 -8.95 6.33
N PHE A 16 2.52 -8.33 5.94
CA PHE A 16 2.74 -6.89 6.19
C PHE A 16 1.70 -6.01 5.50
N ILE A 17 1.32 -6.32 4.27
CA ILE A 17 0.31 -5.58 3.51
C ILE A 17 -1.06 -5.74 4.19
N VAL A 18 -1.42 -6.97 4.57
CA VAL A 18 -2.69 -7.25 5.25
C VAL A 18 -2.75 -6.52 6.59
N VAL A 19 -1.73 -6.63 7.43
CA VAL A 19 -1.69 -5.95 8.73
C VAL A 19 -1.69 -4.43 8.58
N GLY A 20 -0.89 -3.88 7.65
CA GLY A 20 -0.85 -2.45 7.38
C GLY A 20 -2.19 -1.90 6.87
N SER A 21 -2.85 -2.63 5.97
CA SER A 21 -4.17 -2.26 5.46
C SER A 21 -5.24 -2.32 6.55
N LEU A 22 -5.18 -3.32 7.43
CA LEU A 22 -6.12 -3.47 8.54
C LEU A 22 -5.94 -2.35 9.58
N LEU A 23 -4.70 -1.97 9.89
CA LEU A 23 -4.43 -0.82 10.76
C LEU A 23 -4.89 0.49 10.12
N SER A 24 -4.70 0.65 8.82
CA SER A 24 -5.18 1.83 8.08
C SER A 24 -6.71 1.90 8.06
N ALA A 25 -7.40 0.75 7.95
CA ALA A 25 -8.85 0.65 8.09
C ALA A 25 -9.33 1.11 9.47
N LEU A 26 -8.69 0.63 10.53
CA LEU A 26 -9.04 1.01 11.90
C LEU A 26 -8.84 2.51 12.13
N LEU A 27 -7.74 3.07 11.62
CA LEU A 27 -7.48 4.52 11.67
C LEU A 27 -8.51 5.32 10.88
N GLY A 28 -8.87 4.88 9.66
CA GLY A 28 -9.90 5.52 8.86
C GLY A 28 -11.27 5.46 9.52
N GLY A 29 -11.63 4.32 10.12
CA GLY A 29 -12.86 4.15 10.89
C GLY A 29 -12.89 5.05 12.12
N ALA A 30 -11.82 5.07 12.91
CA ALA A 30 -11.68 5.95 14.06
C ALA A 30 -11.79 7.44 13.68
N PHE A 31 -11.17 7.83 12.56
CA PHE A 31 -11.30 9.18 12.02
C PHE A 31 -12.75 9.50 11.63
N GLY A 32 -13.43 8.60 10.91
CA GLY A 32 -14.84 8.77 10.55
C GLY A 32 -15.76 8.87 11.79
N ALA A 33 -15.54 8.03 12.80
CA ALA A 33 -16.28 8.10 14.06
C ALA A 33 -16.03 9.42 14.81
N LEU A 34 -14.79 9.91 14.83
CA LEU A 34 -14.43 11.19 15.45
C LEU A 34 -15.10 12.36 14.74
N VAL A 35 -15.10 12.36 13.40
CA VAL A 35 -15.81 13.37 12.60
C VAL A 35 -17.31 13.36 12.91
N ALA A 36 -17.93 12.18 13.01
CA ALA A 36 -19.34 12.06 13.37
C ALA A 36 -19.64 12.50 14.81
N ALA A 37 -18.70 12.33 15.74
CA ALA A 37 -18.85 12.78 17.12
C ALA A 37 -18.77 14.31 17.25
N ILE A 38 -17.89 14.95 16.47
CA ILE A 38 -17.70 16.41 16.49
C ILE A 38 -18.81 17.12 15.68
N SER A 39 -19.15 16.61 14.50
CA SER A 39 -20.12 17.24 13.60
C SER A 39 -21.03 16.19 12.93
N PRO A 40 -22.10 15.76 13.62
CA PRO A 40 -23.04 14.80 13.06
C PRO A 40 -23.81 15.36 11.86
N ASP A 41 -24.06 16.67 11.80
CA ASP A 41 -24.76 17.31 10.66
C ASP A 41 -23.90 17.39 9.39
N PHE A 42 -22.58 17.50 9.52
CA PHE A 42 -21.68 17.34 8.37
C PHE A 42 -21.78 15.93 7.79
N VAL A 43 -21.79 14.90 8.64
CA VAL A 43 -21.91 13.51 8.19
C VAL A 43 -23.28 13.24 7.57
N LYS A 44 -24.36 13.77 8.17
CA LYS A 44 -25.71 13.64 7.63
C LYS A 44 -25.85 14.28 6.25
N SER A 45 -25.31 15.49 6.07
CA SER A 45 -25.41 16.23 4.81
C SER A 45 -24.51 15.65 3.71
N VAL A 46 -23.30 15.20 4.05
CA VAL A 46 -22.34 14.67 3.07
C VAL A 46 -22.66 13.23 2.68
N PHE A 47 -23.11 12.40 3.61
CA PHE A 47 -23.26 10.97 3.35
C PHE A 47 -24.69 10.44 3.35
N GLY A 48 -25.68 11.26 3.74
CA GLY A 48 -27.11 10.91 3.65
C GLY A 48 -27.49 9.57 4.30
N PRO A 49 -27.10 9.27 5.56
CA PRO A 49 -27.47 8.02 6.21
C PRO A 49 -29.00 7.89 6.34
N GLU A 50 -29.53 6.68 6.10
CA GLU A 50 -30.97 6.42 6.19
C GLU A 50 -31.55 6.77 7.57
N ALA A 51 -32.80 7.25 7.56
CA ALA A 51 -33.53 7.62 8.77
C ALA A 51 -33.59 6.44 9.76
N GLY A 52 -33.06 6.66 10.97
CA GLY A 52 -32.95 5.62 12.01
C GLY A 52 -31.57 4.98 12.14
N THR A 53 -30.63 5.25 11.22
CA THR A 53 -29.25 4.75 11.31
C THR A 53 -28.40 5.64 12.23
N SER A 54 -27.63 5.01 13.12
CA SER A 54 -26.60 5.69 13.91
C SER A 54 -25.55 6.33 13.00
N VAL A 55 -25.54 7.67 12.96
CA VAL A 55 -24.62 8.49 12.15
C VAL A 55 -23.16 8.13 12.42
N THR A 56 -22.81 7.85 13.69
CA THR A 56 -21.47 7.44 14.10
C THR A 56 -21.08 6.07 13.55
N ARG A 57 -21.99 5.08 13.56
CA ARG A 57 -21.73 3.75 12.98
C ARG A 57 -21.55 3.82 11.47
N TYR A 58 -22.36 4.64 10.81
CA TYR A 58 -22.26 4.87 9.38
C TYR A 58 -20.90 5.51 9.01
N ALA A 59 -20.51 6.59 9.69
CA ALA A 59 -19.24 7.25 9.45
C ALA A 59 -18.03 6.35 9.77
N PHE A 60 -18.13 5.53 10.81
CA PHE A 60 -17.11 4.53 11.13
C PHE A 60 -16.96 3.50 10.00
N ALA A 61 -18.06 2.97 9.47
CA ALA A 61 -18.03 2.01 8.37
C ALA A 61 -17.43 2.62 7.08
N VAL A 62 -17.86 3.82 6.71
CA VAL A 62 -17.28 4.55 5.58
C VAL A 62 -15.79 4.80 5.79
N GLY A 63 -15.41 5.24 6.98
CA GLY A 63 -14.01 5.43 7.36
C GLY A 63 -13.18 4.16 7.25
N MET A 64 -13.70 3.01 7.68
CA MET A 64 -13.01 1.72 7.53
C MET A 64 -12.81 1.32 6.07
N ILE A 65 -13.84 1.50 5.23
CA ILE A 65 -13.77 1.18 3.80
C ILE A 65 -12.69 2.03 3.13
N TRP A 66 -12.75 3.35 3.32
CA TRP A 66 -11.75 4.26 2.76
C TRP A 66 -10.34 4.00 3.31
N GLY A 67 -10.23 3.70 4.61
CA GLY A 67 -8.97 3.32 5.24
C GLY A 67 -8.36 2.05 4.64
N LEU A 68 -9.16 1.01 4.37
CA LEU A 68 -8.69 -0.21 3.67
C LEU A 68 -8.15 0.11 2.28
N PHE A 69 -8.89 0.91 1.49
CA PHE A 69 -8.45 1.26 0.14
C PHE A 69 -7.15 2.06 0.13
N ILE A 70 -7.01 3.03 1.04
CA ILE A 70 -5.77 3.81 1.16
C ILE A 70 -4.61 2.90 1.59
N GLY A 71 -4.81 2.07 2.61
CA GLY A 71 -3.79 1.13 3.08
C GLY A 71 -3.34 0.17 1.98
N ALA A 72 -4.29 -0.45 1.26
CA ALA A 72 -4.00 -1.34 0.15
C ALA A 72 -3.27 -0.62 -1.01
N THR A 73 -3.68 0.61 -1.33
CA THR A 73 -3.05 1.40 -2.41
C THR A 73 -1.61 1.76 -2.06
N VAL A 74 -1.35 2.25 -0.84
CA VAL A 74 0.00 2.60 -0.38
C VAL A 74 0.91 1.38 -0.36
N SER A 75 0.42 0.26 0.17
CA SER A 75 1.14 -1.01 0.16
C SER A 75 1.45 -1.51 -1.25
N GLY A 76 0.47 -1.46 -2.15
CA GLY A 76 0.65 -1.83 -3.57
C GLY A 76 1.69 -0.95 -4.26
N PHE A 77 1.63 0.36 -4.03
CA PHE A 77 2.60 1.32 -4.56
C PHE A 77 4.02 1.07 -4.04
N ALA A 78 4.17 0.78 -2.74
CA ALA A 78 5.47 0.45 -2.15
C ALA A 78 6.05 -0.84 -2.75
N CYS A 79 5.24 -1.87 -2.94
CA CYS A 79 5.65 -3.12 -3.61
C CYS A 79 6.07 -2.88 -5.06
N PHE A 80 5.31 -2.06 -5.80
CA PHE A 80 5.64 -1.69 -7.16
C PHE A 80 6.97 -0.95 -7.25
N LEU A 81 7.20 0.05 -6.38
CA LEU A 81 8.47 0.76 -6.27
C LEU A 81 9.64 -0.18 -5.99
N ALA A 82 9.48 -1.11 -5.04
CA ALA A 82 10.50 -2.09 -4.73
C ALA A 82 10.84 -2.97 -5.94
N ALA A 83 9.84 -3.40 -6.71
CA ALA A 83 10.03 -4.16 -7.95
C ALA A 83 10.77 -3.34 -9.01
N VAL A 84 10.37 -2.08 -9.24
CA VAL A 84 11.01 -1.17 -10.20
C VAL A 84 12.47 -0.92 -9.83
N ILE A 85 12.79 -0.66 -8.56
CA ILE A 85 14.16 -0.45 -8.10
C ILE A 85 15.01 -1.71 -8.35
N LYS A 86 14.45 -2.90 -8.11
CA LYS A 86 15.14 -4.17 -8.33
C LYS A 86 15.44 -4.39 -9.82
N ILE A 87 14.47 -4.09 -10.68
CA ILE A 87 14.61 -4.15 -12.15
C ILE A 87 15.66 -3.16 -12.66
N LEU A 88 15.64 -1.92 -12.15
CA LEU A 88 16.61 -0.89 -12.52
C LEU A 88 18.03 -1.29 -12.10
N ARG A 89 18.22 -1.78 -10.86
CA ARG A 89 19.52 -2.31 -10.41
C ARG A 89 20.02 -3.42 -11.33
N PHE A 90 19.16 -4.37 -11.66
CA PHE A 90 19.51 -5.48 -12.55
C PHE A 90 19.94 -4.97 -13.93
N ARG A 91 19.22 -4.01 -14.52
CA ARG A 91 19.62 -3.41 -15.80
C ARG A 91 20.93 -2.65 -15.73
N PHE A 92 21.21 -1.92 -14.65
CA PHE A 92 22.48 -1.23 -14.48
C PHE A 92 23.66 -2.19 -14.30
N GLU A 93 23.49 -3.27 -13.51
CA GLU A 93 24.51 -4.31 -13.37
C GLU A 93 24.80 -5.02 -14.69
N PHE A 94 23.76 -5.35 -15.48
CA PHE A 94 23.94 -5.93 -16.81
C PHE A 94 24.70 -5.00 -17.76
N LYS A 95 24.39 -3.69 -17.74
CA LYS A 95 25.08 -2.71 -18.59
C LYS A 95 26.54 -2.53 -18.17
N LYS A 96 26.82 -2.53 -16.87
CA LYS A 96 28.19 -2.47 -16.32
C LYS A 96 29.02 -3.70 -16.69
N ASN A 97 28.44 -4.90 -16.59
CA ASN A 97 29.13 -6.15 -16.95
C ASN A 97 29.42 -6.22 -18.46
N GLN A 98 28.52 -5.74 -19.32
CA GLN A 98 28.79 -5.66 -20.76
C GLN A 98 29.91 -4.65 -21.09
N ALA A 99 29.92 -3.49 -20.43
CA ALA A 99 30.98 -2.50 -20.61
C ALA A 99 32.36 -3.01 -20.15
N ALA A 100 32.41 -3.81 -19.08
CA ALA A 100 33.64 -4.45 -18.60
C ALA A 100 34.09 -5.63 -19.47
N SER A 101 33.19 -6.25 -20.22
CA SER A 101 33.48 -7.39 -21.10
C SER A 101 33.94 -7.02 -22.51
N LYS A 102 34.00 -5.72 -22.87
CA LYS A 102 34.69 -5.27 -24.09
C LYS A 102 36.16 -5.00 -23.75
N PRO A 103 37.09 -5.94 -24.00
CA PRO A 103 38.51 -5.69 -23.78
C PRO A 103 39.03 -4.85 -24.94
N SER A 104 39.65 -3.72 -24.63
CA SER A 104 40.85 -3.21 -25.30
C SER A 104 41.02 -3.55 -26.81
N GLU A 105 40.18 -2.99 -27.69
CA GLU A 105 40.46 -2.87 -29.14
C GLU A 105 40.93 -1.45 -29.51
N ALA A 106 41.57 -0.73 -28.58
CA ALA A 106 42.10 0.62 -28.81
C ALA A 106 43.61 0.73 -28.57
N ASN A 107 44.34 -0.38 -28.67
CA ASN A 107 45.81 -0.39 -28.65
C ASN A 107 46.34 -1.41 -29.65
N SER A 108 46.16 -1.13 -30.95
CA SER A 108 46.99 -1.60 -32.06
C SER A 108 47.00 -0.54 -33.13
#